data_AF-A0A5J4T759-F1
#
_entry.id   AF-A0A5J4T759-F1
#
_cell.length_a   1.000
_cell.length_b   1.000
_cell.length_c   1.000
_cell.angle_alpha   90.00
_cell.angle_beta   90.00
_cell.angle_gamma   90.00
#
_symmetry.space_group_name_H-M   'P 1'
#
loop_
_entity.id
_entity.type
_entity.pdbx_description
1 polymer ?
#
loop_
_entity_poly.entity_id
_entity_poly.type
_entity_poly.pdbx_seq_one_letter_code
_entity_poly.pdbx_strand_id
1 'polypeptide(L)'
;KSFRTRLCQIPSLVNCCTLDWYDPWSSNALLQVAHRLINNWNVPLEYKVRMAEECVYMHVSVEKASTQFLTELKRHNYTTATSYLQLLNSYDQTLKEMDELIAIRQQKLSNRLSILERTNKEVEAMKTQLIAIQPRLEQQQKDIKAIRSELTVQQKEVEGKEEVVRGEDAIVTQQTNEVEALAQDAQNELNKTILKYNAAINAVQSLDKIDISEDKSYSRPSELVMFVMASVCLLFNQPQIWEQAIILKEK
;
A
#
# COMPACT_ATOMS: atom_id res chain seq x y z
N LYS A 1 -0.04 82.84 31.16
CA LYS A 1 0.77 84.01 31.59
C LYS A 1 1.82 84.44 30.54
N SER A 2 2.46 83.53 29.80
CA SER A 2 3.49 83.88 28.80
C SER A 2 2.98 84.70 27.58
N PHE A 3 1.81 84.40 27.03
CA PHE A 3 1.28 85.07 25.82
C PHE A 3 1.09 86.59 25.98
N ARG A 4 0.43 87.02 27.06
CA ARG A 4 0.21 88.45 27.35
C ARG A 4 1.51 89.23 27.47
N THR A 5 2.50 88.67 28.18
CA THR A 5 3.81 89.31 28.34
C THR A 5 4.51 89.50 26.99
N ARG A 6 4.40 88.50 26.10
CA ARG A 6 4.99 88.57 24.75
C ARG A 6 4.33 89.65 23.87
N LEU A 7 3.01 89.82 23.97
CA LEU A 7 2.30 90.90 23.28
C LEU A 7 2.69 92.29 23.80
N CYS A 8 2.87 92.45 25.12
CA CYS A 8 3.33 93.71 25.71
C CYS A 8 4.78 94.06 25.32
N GLN A 9 5.64 93.07 25.09
CA GLN A 9 7.03 93.29 24.67
C GLN A 9 7.16 93.75 23.22
N ILE A 10 6.16 93.48 22.36
CA ILE A 10 6.20 93.80 20.93
C ILE A 10 4.89 94.50 20.53
N PRO A 11 4.79 95.84 20.75
CA PRO A 11 3.56 96.60 20.49
C PRO A 11 3.11 96.58 19.02
N SER A 12 4.03 96.38 18.08
CA SER A 12 3.72 96.31 16.65
C SER A 12 2.83 95.12 16.28
N LEU A 13 2.86 94.02 17.04
CA LEU A 13 1.98 92.86 16.81
C LEU A 13 0.50 93.18 17.11
N VAL A 14 0.23 94.16 17.97
CA VAL A 14 -1.14 94.58 18.30
C VAL A 14 -1.56 95.76 17.44
N ASN A 15 -0.65 96.70 17.19
CA ASN A 15 -0.97 97.96 16.49
C ASN A 15 -0.93 97.86 14.96
N CYS A 16 -0.11 96.96 14.41
CA CYS A 16 0.13 96.86 12.95
C CYS A 16 -0.39 95.56 12.34
N CYS A 17 -1.00 94.67 13.12
CA CYS A 17 -1.59 93.43 12.65
C CYS A 17 -3.09 93.38 12.98
N THR A 18 -3.87 92.72 12.13
CA THR A 18 -5.26 92.36 12.45
C THR A 18 -5.25 91.05 13.23
N LEU A 19 -5.85 91.04 14.40
CA LEU A 19 -5.96 89.84 15.22
C LEU A 19 -7.19 89.04 14.78
N ASP A 20 -6.94 87.83 14.30
CA ASP A 20 -7.97 86.81 14.06
C ASP A 20 -7.95 85.81 15.22
N TRP A 21 -9.05 85.72 15.95
CA TRP A 21 -9.14 84.92 17.18
C TRP A 21 -9.80 83.57 16.91
N TYR A 22 -9.11 82.50 17.29
CA TYR A 22 -9.60 81.13 17.14
C TYR A 22 -10.08 80.61 18.49
N ASP A 23 -11.39 80.49 18.61
CA ASP A 23 -12.01 79.82 19.75
C ASP A 23 -11.97 78.28 19.60
N PRO A 24 -12.09 77.55 20.72
CA PRO A 24 -12.34 76.11 20.68
C PRO A 24 -13.53 75.81 19.76
N TRP A 25 -13.47 74.68 19.06
CA TRP A 25 -14.54 74.28 18.16
C TRP A 25 -15.85 74.11 18.93
N SER A 26 -16.89 74.82 18.48
CA SER A 26 -18.24 74.65 19.02
C SER A 26 -18.76 73.23 18.78
N SER A 27 -19.74 72.78 19.56
CA SER A 27 -20.34 71.45 19.38
C SER A 27 -20.88 71.25 17.96
N ASN A 28 -21.41 72.30 17.32
CA ASN A 28 -21.84 72.22 15.92
C ASN A 28 -20.66 72.06 14.95
N ALA A 29 -19.55 72.77 15.17
CA ALA A 29 -18.34 72.62 14.36
C ALA A 29 -17.76 71.21 14.47
N LEU A 30 -17.68 70.66 15.69
CA LEU A 30 -17.27 69.27 15.93
C LEU A 30 -18.18 68.27 15.19
N LEU A 31 -19.49 68.47 15.27
CA LEU A 31 -20.48 67.62 14.61
C LEU A 31 -20.33 67.63 13.07
N GLN A 32 -20.16 68.81 12.47
CA GLN A 32 -19.94 68.93 11.02
C GLN A 32 -18.65 68.24 10.56
N VAL A 33 -17.57 68.38 11.33
CA VAL A 33 -16.30 67.69 11.04
C VAL A 33 -16.47 66.17 11.17
N ALA A 34 -17.16 65.70 12.22
CA ALA A 34 -17.45 64.29 12.41
C ALA A 34 -18.29 63.72 11.26
N HIS A 35 -19.38 64.37 10.87
CA HIS A 35 -20.19 63.93 9.74
C HIS A 35 -19.37 63.80 8.46
N ARG A 36 -18.52 64.80 8.16
CA ARG A 36 -17.67 64.77 6.97
C ARG A 36 -16.71 63.58 6.97
N LEU A 37 -16.12 63.25 8.11
CA LEU A 37 -15.15 62.14 8.22
C LEU A 37 -15.84 60.78 8.26
N ILE A 38 -16.91 60.64 9.06
CA ILE A 38 -17.67 59.39 9.24
C ILE A 38 -18.41 59.00 7.94
N ASN A 39 -18.73 59.97 7.07
CA ASN A 39 -19.27 59.66 5.76
C ASN A 39 -18.39 58.71 4.95
N ASN A 40 -17.06 58.75 5.13
CA ASN A 40 -16.12 57.86 4.45
C ASN A 40 -16.00 56.48 5.11
N TRP A 41 -16.58 56.28 6.30
CA TRP A 41 -16.50 55.00 7.01
C TRP A 41 -17.48 53.99 6.42
N ASN A 42 -17.07 52.71 6.43
CA ASN A 42 -17.87 51.59 5.94
C ASN A 42 -18.93 51.14 6.97
N VAL A 43 -19.81 52.06 7.35
CA VAL A 43 -20.86 51.84 8.37
C VAL A 43 -22.23 52.13 7.77
N PRO A 44 -23.31 51.43 8.17
CA PRO A 44 -24.66 51.75 7.71
C PRO A 44 -25.07 53.18 8.05
N LEU A 45 -25.81 53.83 7.15
CA LEU A 45 -26.16 55.25 7.25
C LEU A 45 -26.91 55.60 8.56
N GLU A 46 -27.72 54.66 9.05
CA GLU A 46 -28.51 54.79 10.28
C GLU A 46 -27.65 55.07 11.52
N TYR A 47 -26.43 54.53 11.57
CA TYR A 47 -25.53 54.68 12.71
C TYR A 47 -24.61 55.89 12.58
N LYS A 48 -24.35 56.37 11.35
CA LYS A 48 -23.38 57.46 11.11
C LYS A 48 -23.72 58.74 11.88
N VAL A 49 -25.00 59.09 11.96
CA VAL A 49 -25.44 60.30 12.66
C VAL A 49 -25.21 60.17 14.17
N ARG A 50 -25.66 59.06 14.76
CA ARG A 50 -25.48 58.79 16.19
C ARG A 50 -24.00 58.70 16.57
N MET A 51 -23.18 58.05 15.75
CA MET A 51 -21.74 57.96 16.00
C MET A 51 -21.07 59.34 15.98
N ALA A 52 -21.49 60.24 15.10
CA ALA A 52 -21.00 61.61 15.09
C ALA A 52 -21.33 62.33 16.39
N GLU A 53 -22.59 62.24 16.84
CA GLU A 53 -23.05 62.82 18.11
C GLU A 53 -22.26 62.27 19.32
N GLU A 54 -22.04 60.96 19.37
CA GLU A 54 -21.25 60.31 20.42
C GLU A 54 -19.77 60.76 20.40
N CYS A 55 -19.16 60.89 19.22
CA CYS A 55 -17.80 61.43 19.12
C CYS A 55 -17.71 62.86 19.66
N VAL A 56 -18.69 63.71 19.37
CA VAL A 56 -18.77 65.07 19.94
C VAL A 56 -18.91 65.00 21.45
N TYR A 57 -19.81 64.16 21.96
CA TYR A 57 -20.02 63.97 23.39
C TYR A 57 -18.75 63.54 24.11
N MET A 58 -18.01 62.55 23.58
CA MET A 58 -16.74 62.10 24.12
C MET A 58 -15.72 63.24 24.23
N HIS A 59 -15.58 64.06 23.18
CA HIS A 59 -14.64 65.18 23.18
C HIS A 59 -14.98 66.22 24.24
N VAL A 60 -16.25 66.65 24.30
CA VAL A 60 -16.74 67.63 25.28
C VAL A 60 -16.63 67.10 26.70
N SER A 61 -16.84 65.79 26.90
CA SER A 61 -16.64 65.14 28.20
C SER A 61 -15.18 65.21 28.65
N VAL A 62 -14.23 64.97 27.74
CA VAL A 62 -12.79 65.07 28.04
C VAL A 62 -12.36 66.51 28.30
N GLU A 63 -12.96 67.49 27.63
CA GLU A 63 -12.73 68.91 27.91
C GLU A 63 -13.18 69.27 29.33
N LYS A 64 -14.39 68.87 29.73
CA LYS A 64 -14.89 69.05 31.11
C LYS A 64 -13.98 68.35 32.12
N ALA A 65 -13.61 67.09 31.87
CA ALA A 65 -12.70 66.35 32.74
C ALA A 65 -11.32 67.02 32.84
N SER A 66 -10.82 67.62 31.77
CA SER A 66 -9.54 68.36 31.77
C SER A 66 -9.61 69.61 32.64
N THR A 67 -10.76 70.31 32.67
CA THR A 67 -10.96 71.43 33.61
C THR A 67 -11.00 70.96 35.07
N GLN A 68 -11.69 69.85 35.35
CA GLN A 68 -11.72 69.24 36.69
C GLN A 68 -10.32 68.80 37.15
N PHE A 69 -9.57 68.15 36.26
CA PHE A 69 -8.19 67.71 36.49
C PHE A 69 -7.27 68.87 36.86
N LEU A 70 -7.43 70.02 36.22
CA LEU A 70 -6.70 71.23 36.59
C LEU A 70 -7.11 71.74 37.97
N THR A 71 -8.41 71.73 38.29
CA THR A 71 -8.88 72.24 39.59
C THR A 71 -8.39 71.39 40.77
N GLU A 72 -8.44 70.07 40.63
CA GLU A 72 -8.14 69.10 41.68
C GLU A 72 -6.65 68.85 41.83
N LEU A 73 -5.97 68.52 40.71
CA LEU A 73 -4.58 68.05 40.73
C LEU A 73 -3.58 69.14 40.33
N LYS A 74 -4.04 70.35 39.97
CA LYS A 74 -3.22 71.46 39.49
C LYS A 74 -2.34 71.10 38.28
N ARG A 75 -2.74 70.09 37.51
CA ARG A 75 -2.05 69.64 36.30
C ARG A 75 -2.86 70.04 35.07
N HIS A 76 -2.16 70.55 34.05
CA HIS A 76 -2.79 70.90 32.78
C HIS A 76 -2.85 69.69 31.84
N ASN A 77 -4.03 69.45 31.28
CA ASN A 77 -4.23 68.63 30.09
C ASN A 77 -4.91 69.50 29.02
N TYR A 78 -4.41 69.47 27.78
CA TYR A 78 -4.95 70.29 26.71
C TYR A 78 -5.70 69.40 25.72
N THR A 79 -6.99 69.68 25.59
CA THR A 79 -7.83 69.08 24.55
C THR A 79 -7.83 70.03 23.36
N THR A 80 -7.47 69.53 22.16
CA THR A 80 -7.31 70.35 20.95
C THR A 80 -8.11 69.77 19.79
N ALA A 81 -8.35 70.57 18.75
CA ALA A 81 -8.98 70.05 17.53
C ALA A 81 -8.19 68.88 16.91
N THR A 82 -6.85 68.88 17.04
CA THR A 82 -6.00 67.78 16.59
C THR A 82 -6.28 66.48 17.35
N SER A 83 -6.49 66.54 18.67
CA SER A 83 -6.83 65.34 19.45
C SER A 83 -8.22 64.79 19.10
N TYR A 84 -9.14 65.66 18.66
CA TYR A 84 -10.43 65.23 18.11
C TYR A 84 -10.30 64.49 16.77
N LEU A 85 -9.49 65.03 15.85
CA LEU A 85 -9.23 64.37 14.58
C LEU A 85 -8.51 63.03 14.78
N GLN A 86 -7.59 62.95 15.74
CA GLN A 86 -6.94 61.70 16.12
C GLN A 86 -7.94 60.67 16.66
N LEU A 87 -8.89 61.08 17.49
CA LEU A 87 -9.97 60.21 17.98
C LEU A 87 -10.74 59.58 16.81
N LEU A 88 -11.20 60.42 15.87
CA LEU A 88 -11.94 59.95 14.69
C LEU A 88 -11.09 59.01 13.82
N ASN A 89 -9.84 59.36 13.57
CA ASN A 89 -8.94 58.52 12.77
C ASN A 89 -8.64 57.18 13.46
N SER A 90 -8.46 57.16 14.78
CA SER A 90 -8.27 55.91 15.53
C SER A 90 -9.49 55.01 15.45
N TYR A 91 -10.71 55.58 15.52
CA TYR A 91 -11.94 54.82 15.39
C TYR A 91 -12.09 54.20 13.99
N ASP A 92 -11.79 54.95 12.93
CA ASP A 92 -11.80 54.43 11.56
C ASP A 92 -10.81 53.25 11.38
N GLN A 93 -9.60 53.39 11.92
CA GLN A 93 -8.59 52.32 11.89
C GLN A 93 -9.06 51.07 12.63
N THR A 94 -9.55 51.22 13.87
CA THR A 94 -10.05 50.09 14.65
C THR A 94 -11.26 49.42 13.98
N LEU A 95 -12.16 50.19 13.35
CA LEU A 95 -13.28 49.61 12.59
C LEU A 95 -12.78 48.73 11.44
N LYS A 96 -11.83 49.23 10.64
CA LYS A 96 -11.23 48.47 9.53
C LYS A 96 -10.54 47.19 10.02
N GLU A 97 -9.76 47.28 11.10
CA GLU A 97 -9.10 46.12 11.69
C GLU A 97 -10.13 45.07 12.16
N MET A 98 -11.22 45.50 12.80
CA MET A 98 -12.27 44.59 13.25
C MET A 98 -13.01 43.95 12.06
N ASP A 99 -13.31 44.72 11.02
CA ASP A 99 -13.94 44.20 9.79
C ASP A 99 -13.05 43.16 9.10
N GLU A 100 -11.75 43.40 8.99
CA GLU A 100 -10.79 42.44 8.43
C GLU A 100 -10.73 41.15 9.26
N LEU A 101 -10.67 41.27 10.60
CA LEU A 101 -10.68 40.10 11.48
C LEU A 101 -11.97 39.29 11.36
N ILE A 102 -13.12 39.95 11.23
CA ILE A 102 -14.41 39.29 11.02
C ILE A 102 -14.44 38.60 9.65
N ALA A 103 -13.98 39.26 8.59
CA ALA A 103 -13.91 38.69 7.24
C ALA A 103 -13.03 37.42 7.19
N ILE A 104 -11.85 37.46 7.82
CA ILE A 104 -10.95 36.29 7.93
C ILE A 104 -11.64 35.13 8.67
N ARG A 105 -12.34 35.43 9.77
CA ARG A 105 -13.09 34.41 10.53
C ARG A 105 -14.23 33.82 9.71
N GLN A 106 -14.99 34.64 9.00
CA GLN A 106 -16.07 34.20 8.12
C GLN A 106 -15.54 33.31 6.99
N GLN A 107 -14.46 33.71 6.31
CA GLN A 107 -13.84 32.91 5.25
C GLN A 107 -13.37 31.56 5.79
N LYS A 108 -12.69 31.54 6.95
CA LYS A 108 -12.24 30.31 7.60
C LYS A 108 -13.41 29.38 7.95
N LEU A 109 -14.50 29.94 8.46
CA LEU A 109 -15.70 29.17 8.79
C LEU A 109 -16.36 28.60 7.54
N SER A 110 -16.51 29.41 6.48
CA SER A 110 -17.07 29.00 5.19
C SER A 110 -16.27 27.84 4.57
N ASN A 111 -14.94 27.95 4.55
CA ASN A 111 -14.07 26.89 4.05
C ASN A 111 -14.20 25.59 4.87
N ARG A 112 -14.35 25.69 6.19
CA ARG A 112 -14.55 24.52 7.05
C ARG A 112 -15.91 23.88 6.83
N LEU A 113 -16.94 24.70 6.64
CA LEU A 113 -18.30 24.24 6.38
C LEU A 113 -18.36 23.48 5.04
N SER A 114 -17.72 23.99 4.00
CA SER A 114 -17.68 23.33 2.69
C SER A 114 -16.95 21.99 2.74
N ILE A 115 -15.87 21.89 3.51
CA ILE A 115 -15.17 20.62 3.76
C ILE A 115 -16.10 19.65 4.50
N LEU A 116 -16.79 20.10 5.54
CA LEU A 116 -17.72 19.26 6.30
C LEU A 116 -18.85 18.74 5.42
N GLU A 117 -19.42 19.60 4.57
CA GLU A 117 -20.46 19.21 3.63
C GLU A 117 -19.97 18.18 2.62
N ARG A 118 -18.75 18.36 2.08
CA ARG A 118 -18.12 17.39 1.17
C ARG A 118 -17.91 16.05 1.86
N THR A 119 -17.30 16.05 3.05
CA THR A 119 -17.06 14.81 3.79
C THR A 119 -18.36 14.12 4.15
N ASN A 120 -19.42 14.86 4.50
CA ASN A 120 -20.73 14.28 4.75
C ASN A 120 -21.29 13.58 3.50
N LYS A 121 -21.18 14.20 2.31
CA LYS A 121 -21.58 13.58 1.04
C LYS A 121 -20.78 12.31 0.75
N GLU A 122 -19.47 12.32 0.99
CA GLU A 122 -18.60 11.15 0.82
C GLU A 122 -18.97 10.01 1.78
N VAL A 123 -19.28 10.32 3.04
CA VAL A 123 -19.71 9.34 4.04
C VAL A 123 -21.06 8.74 3.66
N GLU A 124 -22.03 9.53 3.22
CA GLU A 124 -23.31 9.01 2.74
C GLU A 124 -23.15 8.08 1.53
N ALA A 125 -22.30 8.46 0.55
CA ALA A 125 -21.97 7.58 -0.56
C ALA A 125 -21.33 6.26 -0.08
N MET A 126 -20.39 6.31 0.85
CA MET A 126 -19.75 5.10 1.40
C MET A 126 -20.74 4.21 2.16
N LYS A 127 -21.68 4.80 2.92
CA LYS A 127 -22.76 4.05 3.59
C LYS A 127 -23.61 3.30 2.58
N THR A 128 -24.00 3.94 1.48
CA THR A 128 -24.80 3.26 0.43
C THR A 128 -24.04 2.10 -0.21
N GLN A 129 -22.73 2.26 -0.46
CA GLN A 129 -21.88 1.19 -0.99
C GLN A 129 -21.75 0.03 0.00
N LEU A 130 -21.58 0.32 1.29
CA LEU A 130 -21.54 -0.71 2.34
C LEU A 130 -22.82 -1.52 2.39
N ILE A 131 -23.98 -0.86 2.36
CA ILE A 131 -25.29 -1.53 2.33
C ILE A 131 -25.42 -2.43 1.09
N ALA A 132 -24.92 -1.98 -0.07
CA ALA A 132 -24.95 -2.77 -1.30
C ALA A 132 -23.98 -3.98 -1.27
N ILE A 133 -22.83 -3.87 -0.62
CA ILE A 133 -21.83 -4.95 -0.50
C ILE A 133 -22.23 -6.00 0.53
N GLN A 134 -22.93 -5.61 1.60
CA GLN A 134 -23.39 -6.49 2.67
C GLN A 134 -24.01 -7.82 2.21
N PRO A 135 -25.04 -7.85 1.33
CA PRO A 135 -25.68 -9.10 0.91
C PRO A 135 -24.73 -10.00 0.10
N ARG A 136 -23.84 -9.41 -0.72
CA ARG A 136 -22.85 -10.18 -1.48
C ARG A 136 -21.87 -10.88 -0.54
N LEU A 137 -21.47 -10.19 0.53
CA LEU A 137 -20.54 -10.71 1.52
C LEU A 137 -21.17 -11.85 2.33
N GLU A 138 -22.44 -11.72 2.69
CA GLU A 138 -23.22 -12.78 3.33
C GLU A 138 -23.38 -14.02 2.42
N GLN A 139 -23.64 -13.81 1.12
CA GLN A 139 -23.72 -14.91 0.16
C GLN A 139 -22.37 -15.63 0.01
N GLN A 140 -21.29 -14.88 -0.20
CA GLN A 140 -19.93 -15.47 -0.27
C GLN A 140 -19.55 -16.21 1.01
N GLN A 141 -19.96 -15.71 2.18
CA GLN A 141 -19.73 -16.41 3.44
C GLN A 141 -20.50 -17.75 3.51
N LYS A 142 -21.73 -17.81 2.99
CA LYS A 142 -22.49 -19.07 2.87
C LYS A 142 -21.81 -20.03 1.90
N ASP A 143 -21.38 -19.54 0.74
CA ASP A 143 -20.70 -20.35 -0.28
C ASP A 143 -19.39 -20.94 0.26
N ILE A 144 -18.58 -20.13 0.96
CA ILE A 144 -17.34 -20.59 1.61
C ILE A 144 -17.63 -21.66 2.68
N LYS A 145 -18.70 -21.49 3.47
CA LYS A 145 -19.11 -22.51 4.45
C LYS A 145 -19.52 -23.82 3.78
N ALA A 146 -20.26 -23.75 2.66
CA ALA A 146 -20.65 -24.93 1.89
C ALA A 146 -19.42 -25.66 1.32
N ILE A 147 -18.54 -24.94 0.62
CA ILE A 147 -17.30 -25.50 0.07
C ILE A 147 -16.43 -26.11 1.18
N ARG A 148 -16.30 -25.43 2.33
CA ARG A 148 -15.57 -25.97 3.48
C ARG A 148 -16.16 -27.29 3.97
N SER A 149 -17.48 -27.39 4.03
CA SER A 149 -18.14 -28.64 4.47
C SER A 149 -17.90 -29.78 3.49
N GLU A 150 -17.97 -29.53 2.18
CA GLU A 150 -17.71 -30.55 1.17
C GLU A 150 -16.23 -30.97 1.17
N LEU A 151 -15.31 -30.02 1.31
CA LEU A 151 -13.88 -30.29 1.45
C LEU A 151 -13.60 -31.17 2.67
N THR A 152 -14.28 -30.97 3.81
CA THR A 152 -14.08 -31.83 4.99
C THR A 152 -14.56 -33.27 4.77
N VAL A 153 -15.56 -33.49 3.91
CA VAL A 153 -16.00 -34.85 3.55
C VAL A 153 -15.00 -35.48 2.59
N GLN A 154 -14.62 -34.77 1.52
CA GLN A 154 -13.64 -35.24 0.55
C GLN A 154 -12.29 -35.54 1.21
N GLN A 155 -11.85 -34.71 2.15
CA GLN A 155 -10.62 -34.93 2.92
C GLN A 155 -10.66 -36.25 3.69
N LYS A 156 -11.79 -36.56 4.36
CA LYS A 156 -11.95 -37.85 5.06
C LYS A 156 -11.95 -39.04 4.09
N GLU A 157 -12.56 -38.90 2.92
CA GLU A 157 -12.52 -39.94 1.90
C GLU A 157 -11.12 -40.16 1.32
N VAL A 158 -10.37 -39.07 1.09
CA VAL A 158 -8.99 -39.13 0.62
C VAL A 158 -8.09 -39.75 1.68
N GLU A 159 -8.18 -39.34 2.94
CA GLU A 159 -7.44 -39.95 4.05
C GLU A 159 -7.75 -41.45 4.18
N GLY A 160 -9.01 -41.85 4.04
CA GLY A 160 -9.40 -43.26 4.04
C GLY A 160 -8.80 -44.05 2.87
N LYS A 161 -8.81 -43.49 1.66
CA LYS A 161 -8.19 -44.11 0.48
C LYS A 161 -6.67 -44.16 0.58
N GLU A 162 -6.05 -43.09 1.09
CA GLU A 162 -4.61 -43.03 1.29
C GLU A 162 -4.16 -44.13 2.25
N GLU A 163 -4.91 -44.39 3.33
CA GLU A 163 -4.57 -45.47 4.26
C GLU A 163 -4.66 -46.86 3.62
N VAL A 164 -5.65 -47.10 2.76
CA VAL A 164 -5.77 -48.36 2.00
C VAL A 164 -4.59 -48.51 1.04
N VAL A 165 -4.30 -47.48 0.24
CA VAL A 165 -3.20 -47.49 -0.73
C VAL A 165 -1.85 -47.66 -0.02
N ARG A 166 -1.64 -47.00 1.12
CA ARG A 166 -0.43 -47.17 1.93
C ARG A 166 -0.23 -48.64 2.38
N GLY A 167 -1.34 -49.31 2.73
CA GLY A 167 -1.33 -50.73 3.07
C GLY A 167 -1.01 -51.62 1.87
N GLU A 168 -1.63 -51.36 0.72
CA GLU A 168 -1.40 -52.09 -0.53
C GLU A 168 0.03 -51.88 -1.06
N ASP A 169 0.54 -50.65 -1.04
CA ASP A 169 1.90 -50.29 -1.45
C ASP A 169 2.94 -51.03 -0.61
N ALA A 170 2.71 -51.19 0.70
CA ALA A 170 3.62 -51.95 1.56
C ALA A 170 3.68 -53.44 1.16
N ILE A 171 2.53 -54.03 0.82
CA ILE A 171 2.44 -55.43 0.36
C ILE A 171 3.12 -55.58 -1.01
N VAL A 172 2.81 -54.70 -1.97
CA VAL A 172 3.40 -54.71 -3.31
C VAL A 172 4.90 -54.51 -3.22
N THR A 173 5.38 -53.60 -2.39
CA THR A 173 6.83 -53.39 -2.17
C THR A 173 7.50 -54.65 -1.63
N GLN A 174 6.88 -55.34 -0.66
CA GLN A 174 7.41 -56.60 -0.15
C GLN A 174 7.48 -57.68 -1.26
N GLN A 175 6.39 -57.86 -2.01
CA GLN A 175 6.33 -58.83 -3.11
C GLN A 175 7.32 -58.50 -4.22
N THR A 176 7.50 -57.22 -4.55
CA THR A 176 8.45 -56.77 -5.56
C THR A 176 9.88 -57.06 -5.12
N ASN A 177 10.23 -56.80 -3.86
CA ASN A 177 11.54 -57.14 -3.29
C ASN A 177 11.80 -58.65 -3.33
N GLU A 178 10.80 -59.48 -3.02
CA GLU A 178 10.90 -60.94 -3.08
C GLU A 178 11.11 -61.45 -4.52
N VAL A 179 10.37 -60.91 -5.49
CA VAL A 179 10.51 -61.26 -6.91
C VAL A 179 11.83 -60.76 -7.48
N GLU A 180 12.27 -59.56 -7.11
CA GLU A 180 13.54 -58.99 -7.56
C GLU A 180 14.74 -59.80 -7.03
N ALA A 181 14.68 -60.24 -5.77
CA ALA A 181 15.69 -61.14 -5.21
C ALA A 181 15.76 -62.47 -5.99
N LEU A 182 14.60 -63.07 -6.30
CA LEU A 182 14.52 -64.30 -7.07
C LEU A 182 15.01 -64.12 -8.52
N ALA A 183 14.66 -63.00 -9.16
CA ALA A 183 15.10 -62.66 -10.51
C ALA A 183 16.63 -62.46 -10.56
N GLN A 184 17.20 -61.80 -9.55
CA GLN A 184 18.63 -61.59 -9.43
C GLN A 184 19.38 -62.92 -9.25
N ASP A 185 18.85 -63.84 -8.45
CA ASP A 185 19.41 -65.18 -8.28
C ASP A 185 19.39 -65.99 -9.59
N ALA A 186 18.27 -65.98 -10.31
CA ALA A 186 18.15 -66.62 -11.60
C ALA A 186 19.11 -66.03 -12.65
N GLN A 187 19.26 -64.71 -12.70
CA GLN A 187 20.19 -64.04 -13.61
C GLN A 187 21.65 -64.39 -13.29
N ASN A 188 22.00 -64.53 -12.01
CA ASN A 188 23.32 -64.97 -11.58
C ASN A 188 23.63 -66.41 -12.03
N GLU A 189 22.65 -67.31 -11.92
CA GLU A 189 22.80 -68.71 -12.37
C GLU A 189 22.89 -68.81 -13.90
N LEU A 190 22.10 -68.00 -14.61
CA LEU A 190 22.16 -67.90 -16.07
C LEU A 190 23.53 -67.39 -16.52
N ASN A 191 24.06 -66.33 -15.92
CA ASN A 191 25.38 -65.78 -16.26
C ASN A 191 26.51 -66.81 -16.06
N LYS A 192 26.46 -67.60 -14.98
CA LYS A 192 27.40 -68.72 -14.75
C LYS A 192 27.31 -69.77 -15.86
N THR A 193 26.10 -70.06 -16.33
CA THR A 193 25.84 -71.07 -17.36
C THR A 193 26.25 -70.58 -18.75
N ILE A 194 25.99 -69.32 -19.08
CA ILE A 194 26.41 -68.68 -20.35
C ILE A 194 27.94 -68.69 -20.47
N LEU A 195 28.69 -68.45 -19.38
CA LEU A 195 30.15 -68.51 -19.42
C LEU A 195 30.65 -69.91 -19.84
N LYS A 196 30.06 -70.97 -19.26
CA LYS A 196 30.39 -72.35 -19.61
C LYS A 196 30.01 -72.68 -21.05
N TYR A 197 28.84 -72.21 -21.50
CA TYR A 197 28.37 -72.38 -22.86
C TYR A 197 29.28 -71.69 -23.89
N ASN A 198 29.66 -70.43 -23.65
CA ASN A 198 30.57 -69.69 -24.53
C ASN A 198 31.98 -70.31 -24.54
N ALA A 199 32.46 -70.82 -23.41
CA ALA A 199 33.72 -71.58 -23.36
C ALA A 199 33.65 -72.85 -24.24
N ALA A 200 32.51 -73.55 -24.22
CA ALA A 200 32.29 -74.71 -25.08
C ALA A 200 32.19 -74.34 -26.57
N ILE A 201 31.49 -73.24 -26.93
CA ILE A 201 31.46 -72.74 -28.31
C ILE A 201 32.86 -72.39 -28.81
N ASN A 202 33.64 -71.65 -28.01
CA ASN A 202 34.99 -71.26 -28.40
C ASN A 202 35.89 -72.48 -28.60
N ALA A 203 35.75 -73.52 -27.77
CA ALA A 203 36.48 -74.78 -27.95
C ALA A 203 36.08 -75.47 -29.27
N VAL A 204 34.79 -75.51 -29.61
CA VAL A 204 34.32 -76.07 -30.89
C VAL A 204 34.80 -75.23 -32.08
N GLN A 205 34.80 -73.91 -31.99
CA GLN A 205 35.30 -73.02 -33.05
C GLN A 205 36.82 -73.07 -33.24
N SER A 206 37.56 -73.49 -32.22
CA SER A 206 39.02 -73.67 -32.29
C SER A 206 39.45 -74.99 -32.96
N LEU A 207 38.51 -75.86 -33.35
CA LEU A 207 38.82 -77.07 -34.12
C LEU A 207 39.23 -76.70 -35.54
N ASP A 208 40.43 -77.12 -35.95
CA ASP A 208 40.94 -76.84 -37.27
C ASP A 208 40.40 -77.85 -38.30
N LYS A 209 40.28 -77.46 -39.57
CA LYS A 209 39.75 -78.35 -40.64
C LYS A 209 40.59 -79.61 -40.82
N ILE A 210 41.86 -79.55 -40.42
CA ILE A 210 42.81 -80.66 -40.49
C ILE A 210 42.41 -81.74 -39.48
N ASP A 211 42.08 -81.38 -38.24
CA ASP A 211 41.68 -82.32 -37.18
C ASP A 211 40.38 -83.06 -37.54
N ILE A 212 39.44 -82.36 -38.17
CA ILE A 212 38.18 -82.94 -38.67
C ILE A 212 38.45 -83.92 -39.85
N SER A 213 39.46 -83.64 -40.67
CA SER A 213 39.84 -84.50 -41.80
C SER A 213 40.62 -85.75 -41.37
N GLU A 214 41.41 -85.68 -40.29
CA GLU A 214 42.07 -86.84 -39.70
C GLU A 214 41.05 -87.79 -39.09
N ASP A 215 40.04 -87.26 -38.36
CA ASP A 215 38.97 -88.08 -37.78
C ASP A 215 38.09 -88.77 -38.85
N LYS A 216 38.00 -88.20 -40.06
CA LYS A 216 37.33 -88.82 -41.21
C LYS A 216 38.06 -90.06 -41.75
N SER A 217 39.38 -90.14 -41.56
CA SER A 217 40.21 -91.20 -42.13
C SER A 217 40.27 -92.49 -41.28
N TYR A 218 39.71 -92.47 -40.07
CA TYR A 218 39.71 -93.65 -39.20
C TYR A 218 38.72 -94.73 -39.68
N SER A 219 39.26 -95.88 -40.10
CA SER A 219 38.45 -97.08 -40.41
C SER A 219 37.88 -97.77 -39.15
N ARG A 220 38.44 -97.51 -37.95
CA ARG A 220 37.89 -97.93 -36.65
C ARG A 220 38.36 -96.98 -35.54
N PRO A 221 37.54 -96.02 -35.08
CA PRO A 221 37.94 -95.03 -34.07
C PRO A 221 38.06 -95.64 -32.66
N SER A 222 38.73 -94.92 -31.74
CA SER A 222 38.75 -95.27 -30.32
C SER A 222 37.38 -95.01 -29.67
N GLU A 223 37.06 -95.70 -28.56
CA GLU A 223 35.74 -95.63 -27.91
C GLU A 223 35.33 -94.21 -27.50
N LEU A 224 36.28 -93.35 -27.11
CA LEU A 224 36.01 -91.97 -26.72
C LEU A 224 35.51 -91.11 -27.89
N VAL A 225 36.06 -91.32 -29.09
CA VAL A 225 35.65 -90.59 -30.31
C VAL A 225 34.25 -91.02 -30.75
N MET A 226 33.93 -92.32 -30.63
CA MET A 226 32.59 -92.82 -30.92
C MET A 226 31.55 -92.24 -29.95
N PHE A 227 31.86 -92.11 -28.66
CA PHE A 227 30.94 -91.54 -27.67
C PHE A 227 30.66 -90.05 -27.91
N VAL A 228 31.69 -89.26 -28.24
CA VAL A 228 31.53 -87.83 -28.56
C VAL A 228 30.71 -87.65 -29.84
N MET A 229 31.02 -88.39 -30.91
CA MET A 229 30.25 -88.28 -32.15
C MET A 229 28.82 -88.82 -32.03
N ALA A 230 28.57 -89.85 -31.22
CA ALA A 230 27.21 -90.30 -30.91
C ALA A 230 26.41 -89.21 -30.17
N SER A 231 27.06 -88.46 -29.27
CA SER A 231 26.45 -87.34 -28.54
C SER A 231 26.12 -86.16 -29.46
N VAL A 232 26.99 -85.85 -30.41
CA VAL A 232 26.73 -84.84 -31.46
C VAL A 232 25.59 -85.29 -32.38
N CYS A 233 25.56 -86.55 -32.80
CA CYS A 233 24.45 -87.10 -33.60
C CYS A 233 23.11 -87.04 -32.85
N LEU A 234 23.11 -87.28 -31.54
CA LEU A 234 21.92 -87.13 -30.69
C LEU A 234 21.46 -85.67 -30.59
N LEU A 235 22.39 -84.71 -30.42
CA LEU A 235 22.07 -83.28 -30.45
C LEU A 235 21.43 -82.83 -31.77
N PHE A 236 21.85 -83.43 -32.90
CA PHE A 236 21.25 -83.22 -34.22
C PHE A 236 20.09 -84.19 -34.56
N ASN A 237 19.56 -84.93 -33.57
CA ASN A 237 18.44 -85.88 -33.71
C ASN A 237 18.62 -86.98 -34.78
N GLN A 238 19.83 -87.51 -34.94
CA GLN A 238 20.16 -88.61 -35.86
C GLN A 238 20.47 -89.92 -35.09
N PRO A 239 20.30 -91.11 -35.71
CA PRO A 239 20.58 -92.38 -35.05
C PRO A 239 22.08 -92.52 -34.71
N GLN A 240 22.38 -93.07 -33.52
CA GLN A 240 23.72 -93.16 -32.91
C GLN A 240 24.58 -94.26 -33.56
N ILE A 241 24.85 -94.14 -34.86
CA ILE A 241 25.63 -95.11 -35.64
C ILE A 241 26.81 -94.35 -36.27
N TRP A 242 28.00 -94.95 -36.25
CA TRP A 242 29.21 -94.31 -36.77
C TRP A 242 29.08 -93.89 -38.24
N GLU A 243 28.35 -94.66 -39.05
CA GLU A 243 28.09 -94.36 -40.46
C GLU A 243 27.37 -93.03 -40.65
N GLN A 244 26.43 -92.68 -39.75
CA GLN A 244 25.67 -91.43 -39.80
C GLN A 244 26.42 -90.23 -39.24
N ALA A 245 27.36 -90.48 -38.33
CA ALA A 245 28.32 -89.48 -37.90
C ALA A 245 29.27 -89.05 -39.03
N ILE A 246 29.59 -89.95 -39.98
CA ILE A 246 30.38 -89.60 -41.18
C ILE A 246 29.58 -88.66 -42.09
N ILE A 247 28.28 -88.92 -42.29
CA ILE A 247 27.41 -88.10 -43.16
C ILE A 247 27.20 -86.69 -42.56
N LEU A 248 27.03 -86.59 -41.24
CA LEU A 248 26.89 -85.30 -40.57
C LEU A 248 28.14 -84.41 -40.66
N LYS A 249 29.32 -84.99 -40.88
CA LYS A 249 30.59 -84.25 -41.10
C LYS A 249 30.70 -83.65 -42.51
N GLU A 250 29.77 -83.94 -43.43
CA GLU A 250 29.75 -83.36 -44.79
C GLU A 250 29.01 -82.01 -44.90
N LYS A 251 28.25 -81.62 -43.87
CA LYS A 251 27.51 -80.34 -43.79
C LYS A 251 28.15 -79.39 -42.79
#